data_AF-A0A915P967-F1
#
_entry.id   AF-A0A915P967-F1
#
_cell.length_a   1.000
_cell.length_b   1.000
_cell.length_c   1.000
_cell.angle_alpha   90.00
_cell.angle_beta   90.00
_cell.angle_gamma   90.00
#
_symmetry.space_group_name_H-M   'P 1'
#
loop_
_entity.id
_entity.type
_entity.pdbx_description
1 polymer ?
#
loop_
_entity_poly.entity_id
_entity_poly.type
_entity_poly.pdbx_seq_one_letter_code
_entity_poly.pdbx_strand_id
1 'polypeptide(L)'
;LNLILKSRCKCSNAEKWLCELIVQKREEAMKHKNDINYFKYAILDEIFERGGQLQKLVHQNYLELIKYIGIVDSQIFKEINEWNLEKFPISGIDLMSLNIPKGPKMKKVLKYLFNVWIKNNLKLNREDLLEHIKDNEVDNILAEIEEPTNKKKRRMPGPFSLEKR
;
A
#
# COMPACT_ATOMS: atom_id res chain seq x y z
N LEU A 1 18.32 12.26 -4.20
CA LEU A 1 17.51 13.47 -4.44
C LEU A 1 16.48 13.77 -3.33
N ASN A 2 15.62 12.82 -2.92
CA ASN A 2 14.49 13.11 -2.01
C ASN A 2 14.80 13.60 -0.58
N LEU A 3 16.00 13.33 -0.05
CA LEU A 3 16.37 13.79 1.30
C LEU A 3 16.78 15.28 1.35
N ILE A 4 17.26 15.84 0.25
CA ILE A 4 17.78 17.23 0.20
C ILE A 4 16.62 18.24 0.11
N LEU A 5 15.55 17.89 -0.59
CA LEU A 5 14.42 18.80 -0.81
C LEU A 5 13.64 19.04 0.49
N LYS A 6 13.38 17.97 1.26
CA LYS A 6 12.67 18.08 2.55
C LYS A 6 13.41 18.95 3.57
N SER A 7 14.73 18.80 3.68
CA SER A 7 15.52 19.52 4.68
C SER A 7 15.65 21.01 4.37
N ARG A 8 15.55 21.40 3.10
CA ARG A 8 15.67 22.80 2.66
C ARG A 8 14.34 23.53 2.60
N CYS A 9 13.27 22.87 2.17
CA CYS A 9 12.00 23.53 1.84
C CYS A 9 10.92 23.39 2.93
N LYS A 10 11.20 22.72 4.06
CA LYS A 10 10.23 22.42 5.14
C LYS A 10 8.94 21.76 4.62
N CYS A 11 9.04 20.95 3.57
CA CYS A 11 7.89 20.23 3.01
C CYS A 11 7.26 19.32 4.05
N SER A 12 5.93 19.27 4.03
CA SER A 12 5.12 18.35 4.82
C SER A 12 5.43 16.88 4.44
N ASN A 13 5.05 15.95 5.32
CA ASN A 13 5.19 14.53 5.02
C ASN A 13 4.30 14.09 3.83
N ALA A 14 3.16 14.76 3.62
CA ALA A 14 2.27 14.48 2.51
C ALA A 14 2.90 14.87 1.16
N GLU A 15 3.45 16.10 1.06
CA GLU A 15 4.15 16.57 -0.14
C GLU A 15 5.36 15.70 -0.46
N LYS A 16 6.16 15.37 0.58
CA LYS A 16 7.32 14.49 0.41
C LYS A 16 6.89 13.13 -0.17
N TRP A 17 5.80 12.57 0.32
CA TRP A 17 5.31 11.29 -0.16
C TRP A 17 4.80 11.38 -1.60
N LEU A 18 4.05 12.43 -1.96
CA LEU A 18 3.62 12.65 -3.34
C LEU A 18 4.83 12.72 -4.29
N CYS A 19 5.88 13.47 -3.91
CA CYS A 19 7.12 13.52 -4.69
C CYS A 19 7.78 12.15 -4.81
N GLU A 20 7.85 11.37 -3.73
CA GLU A 20 8.40 10.01 -3.74
C GLU A 20 7.61 9.10 -4.68
N LEU A 21 6.27 9.14 -4.61
CA LEU A 21 5.38 8.36 -5.47
C LEU A 21 5.60 8.70 -6.95
N ILE A 22 5.58 9.99 -7.30
CA ILE A 22 5.76 10.42 -8.69
C ILE A 22 7.11 9.98 -9.22
N VAL A 23 8.19 10.22 -8.48
CA VAL A 23 9.54 9.84 -8.92
C VAL A 23 9.68 8.33 -9.10
N GLN A 24 9.08 7.54 -8.22
CA GLN A 24 9.18 6.07 -8.27
C GLN A 24 8.31 5.45 -9.36
N LYS A 25 7.12 6.00 -9.61
CA LYS A 25 6.09 5.36 -10.44
C LYS A 25 5.88 5.99 -11.81
N ARG A 26 6.42 7.19 -12.09
CA ARG A 26 6.18 7.92 -13.36
C ARG A 26 6.55 7.11 -14.62
N GLU A 27 7.67 6.38 -14.61
CA GLU A 27 8.13 5.67 -15.80
C GLU A 27 7.25 4.46 -16.12
N GLU A 28 6.86 3.72 -15.08
CA GLU A 28 5.93 2.59 -15.19
C GLU A 28 4.53 3.08 -15.60
N ALA A 29 4.03 4.13 -14.95
CA ALA A 29 2.74 4.75 -15.29
C ALA A 29 2.70 5.28 -16.74
N MET A 30 3.84 5.77 -17.28
CA MET A 30 3.93 6.19 -18.67
C MET A 30 3.77 5.04 -19.68
N LYS A 31 4.17 3.81 -19.32
CA LYS A 31 3.99 2.62 -20.17
C LYS A 31 2.54 2.14 -20.18
N HIS A 32 1.85 2.32 -19.06
CA HIS A 32 0.46 1.87 -18.85
C HIS A 32 -0.57 3.01 -19.02
N LYS A 33 -0.26 4.04 -19.81
CA LYS A 33 -1.13 5.21 -20.02
C LYS A 33 -2.55 4.88 -20.47
N ASN A 34 -2.74 3.75 -21.16
CA ASN A 34 -4.02 3.33 -21.72
C ASN A 34 -4.68 2.20 -20.90
N ASP A 35 -4.08 1.78 -19.79
CA ASP A 35 -4.56 0.67 -18.97
C ASP A 35 -5.12 1.18 -17.64
N ILE A 36 -6.44 1.18 -17.52
CA ILE A 36 -7.11 1.59 -16.27
C ILE A 36 -6.85 0.60 -15.13
N ASN A 37 -6.75 -0.69 -15.43
CA ASN A 37 -6.63 -1.72 -14.42
C ASN A 37 -5.28 -1.61 -13.70
N TYR A 38 -4.24 -1.23 -14.44
CA TYR A 38 -2.95 -0.88 -13.84
C TYR A 38 -3.11 0.16 -12.72
N PHE A 39 -3.80 1.28 -12.97
CA PHE A 39 -4.00 2.33 -11.95
C PHE A 39 -4.87 1.85 -10.80
N LYS A 40 -5.96 1.11 -11.07
CA LYS A 40 -6.83 0.55 -10.02
C LYS A 40 -6.05 -0.36 -9.09
N TYR A 41 -5.27 -1.29 -9.65
CA TYR A 41 -4.48 -2.25 -8.87
C TYR A 41 -3.34 -1.56 -8.12
N ALA A 42 -2.66 -0.59 -8.73
CA ALA A 42 -1.60 0.16 -8.06
C ALA A 42 -2.12 0.99 -6.87
N ILE A 43 -3.32 1.59 -7.00
CA ILE A 43 -3.98 2.30 -5.90
C ILE A 43 -4.32 1.32 -4.77
N LEU A 44 -4.96 0.19 -5.08
CA LEU A 44 -5.34 -0.80 -4.07
C LEU A 44 -4.12 -1.36 -3.36
N ASP A 45 -3.05 -1.65 -4.09
CA ASP A 45 -1.80 -2.17 -3.54
C ASP A 45 -1.17 -1.19 -2.53
N GLU A 46 -1.11 0.09 -2.88
CA GLU A 46 -0.58 1.14 -2.00
C GLU A 46 -1.46 1.34 -0.75
N ILE A 47 -2.79 1.22 -0.90
CA ILE A 47 -3.73 1.24 0.23
C ILE A 47 -3.50 0.05 1.14
N PHE A 48 -3.30 -1.15 0.59
CA PHE A 48 -3.05 -2.36 1.36
C PHE A 48 -1.75 -2.24 2.17
N GLU A 49 -0.68 -1.75 1.56
CA GLU A 49 0.62 -1.65 2.24
C GLU A 49 0.65 -0.62 3.37
N ARG A 50 -0.09 0.49 3.23
CA ARG A 50 -0.10 1.60 4.20
C ARG A 50 -1.26 1.57 5.19
N GLY A 51 -2.36 0.95 4.82
CA GLY A 51 -3.59 0.87 5.59
C GLY A 51 -4.72 1.76 5.05
N GLY A 52 -5.96 1.28 5.24
CA GLY A 52 -7.18 1.89 4.70
C GLY A 52 -7.46 3.33 5.17
N GLN A 53 -6.90 3.78 6.29
CA GLN A 53 -7.05 5.16 6.77
C GLN A 53 -6.44 6.20 5.80
N LEU A 54 -5.46 5.80 4.98
CA LEU A 54 -4.84 6.68 3.99
C LEU A 54 -5.48 6.57 2.61
N GLN A 55 -6.58 5.83 2.45
CA GLN A 55 -7.26 5.57 1.18
C GLN A 55 -7.48 6.85 0.35
N LYS A 56 -8.05 7.88 0.97
CA LYS A 56 -8.31 9.17 0.31
C LYS A 56 -7.03 9.85 -0.18
N LEU A 57 -5.98 9.81 0.63
CA LEU A 57 -4.70 10.44 0.30
C LEU A 57 -3.95 9.66 -0.79
N VAL A 58 -3.98 8.31 -0.75
CA VAL A 58 -3.44 7.47 -1.83
C VAL A 58 -4.13 7.78 -3.15
N HIS A 59 -5.47 7.78 -3.15
CA HIS A 59 -6.27 8.04 -4.34
C HIS A 59 -5.96 9.42 -4.95
N GLN A 60 -5.89 10.46 -4.12
CA GLN A 60 -5.48 11.80 -4.54
C GLN A 60 -4.06 11.82 -5.13
N ASN A 61 -3.10 11.15 -4.49
CA ASN A 61 -1.72 11.11 -5.00
C ASN A 61 -1.61 10.41 -6.36
N TYR A 62 -2.43 9.37 -6.60
CA TYR A 62 -2.48 8.72 -7.92
C TYR A 62 -3.15 9.59 -8.98
N LEU A 63 -4.15 10.40 -8.63
CA LEU A 63 -4.69 11.41 -9.55
C LEU A 63 -3.62 12.44 -9.95
N GLU A 64 -2.79 12.88 -9.01
CA GLU A 64 -1.65 13.76 -9.31
C GLU A 64 -0.59 13.08 -10.19
N LEU A 65 -0.33 11.78 -9.99
CA LEU A 65 0.52 11.00 -10.89
C LEU A 65 -0.05 10.93 -12.31
N ILE A 66 -1.37 10.71 -12.44
CA ILE A 66 -2.07 10.68 -13.73
C ILE A 66 -2.00 12.06 -14.44
N LYS A 67 -2.12 13.15 -13.67
CA LYS A 67 -1.89 14.51 -14.18
C LYS A 67 -0.47 14.70 -14.67
N TYR A 68 0.51 14.25 -13.89
CA TYR A 68 1.93 14.36 -14.21
C TYR A 68 2.31 13.66 -15.52
N ILE A 69 1.76 12.47 -15.80
CA ILE A 69 2.05 11.74 -17.05
C ILE A 69 1.28 12.29 -18.28
N GLY A 70 0.43 13.30 -18.08
CA GLY A 70 -0.22 14.07 -19.14
C GLY A 70 -1.49 13.45 -19.72
N ILE A 71 -2.27 12.67 -18.95
CA ILE A 71 -3.50 12.03 -19.44
C ILE A 71 -4.77 12.54 -18.74
N VAL A 72 -4.79 13.81 -18.32
CA VAL A 72 -5.90 14.42 -17.56
C VAL A 72 -7.24 14.36 -18.28
N ASP A 73 -7.25 14.59 -19.60
CA ASP A 73 -8.49 14.57 -20.39
C ASP A 73 -8.92 13.16 -20.83
N SER A 74 -8.15 12.14 -20.44
CA SER A 74 -8.45 10.76 -20.81
C SER A 74 -9.64 10.21 -20.03
N GLN A 75 -10.28 9.20 -20.63
CA GLN A 75 -11.31 8.41 -19.97
C GLN A 75 -10.80 7.76 -18.66
N ILE A 76 -9.51 7.42 -18.60
CA ILE A 76 -8.87 6.81 -17.43
C ILE A 76 -8.90 7.78 -16.24
N PHE A 77 -8.59 9.06 -16.45
CA PHE A 77 -8.64 10.03 -15.36
C PHE A 77 -10.06 10.16 -14.80
N LYS A 78 -11.07 10.26 -15.67
CA LYS A 78 -12.48 10.35 -15.25
C LYS A 78 -12.90 9.13 -14.44
N GLU A 79 -12.64 7.94 -14.98
CA GLU A 79 -13.01 6.70 -14.29
C GLU A 79 -12.28 6.53 -12.97
N ILE A 80 -10.98 6.82 -12.88
CA ILE A 80 -10.24 6.74 -11.60
C ILE A 80 -10.75 7.79 -10.62
N ASN A 81 -11.07 9.01 -11.07
CA ASN A 81 -11.57 10.09 -10.21
C ASN A 81 -12.96 9.76 -9.63
N GLU A 82 -13.83 9.15 -10.43
CA GLU A 82 -15.19 8.77 -10.04
C GLU A 82 -15.26 7.37 -9.39
N TRP A 83 -14.17 6.61 -9.44
CA TRP A 83 -14.15 5.24 -8.95
C TRP A 83 -14.37 5.17 -7.44
N ASN A 84 -15.46 4.51 -7.06
CA ASN A 84 -15.71 4.14 -5.68
C ASN A 84 -14.91 2.86 -5.34
N LEU A 85 -13.85 3.05 -4.56
CA LEU A 85 -12.91 2.00 -4.17
C LEU A 85 -13.62 0.87 -3.40
N GLU A 86 -13.53 -0.33 -3.97
CA GLU A 86 -14.01 -1.55 -3.32
C GLU A 86 -13.14 -1.87 -2.10
N LYS A 87 -13.79 -2.27 -1.01
CA LYS A 87 -13.10 -2.66 0.22
C LYS A 87 -12.73 -4.13 0.13
N PHE A 88 -11.46 -4.43 0.41
CA PHE A 88 -11.01 -5.81 0.58
C PHE A 88 -11.84 -6.49 1.68
N PRO A 89 -12.53 -7.62 1.38
CA PRO A 89 -13.58 -8.15 2.24
C PRO A 89 -13.05 -8.98 3.42
N ILE A 90 -11.73 -9.15 3.52
CA ILE A 90 -11.06 -9.89 4.61
C ILE A 90 -10.26 -8.94 5.49
N SER A 91 -10.33 -9.23 6.79
CA SER A 91 -9.58 -8.56 7.84
C SER A 91 -8.70 -9.56 8.61
N GLY A 92 -7.76 -9.05 9.40
CA GLY A 92 -6.96 -9.91 10.29
C GLY A 92 -7.80 -10.65 11.34
N ILE A 93 -9.02 -10.18 11.67
CA ILE A 93 -9.93 -10.86 12.61
C ILE A 93 -10.37 -12.21 12.05
N ASP A 94 -10.58 -12.26 10.74
CA ASP A 94 -11.03 -13.47 10.06
C ASP A 94 -9.92 -14.51 10.10
N LEU A 95 -8.68 -14.10 9.85
CA LEU A 95 -7.51 -14.97 9.97
C LEU A 95 -7.28 -15.45 11.40
N MET A 96 -7.57 -14.62 12.41
CA MET A 96 -7.50 -15.05 13.81
C MET A 96 -8.49 -16.17 14.14
N SER A 97 -9.70 -16.13 13.57
CA SER A 97 -10.68 -17.21 13.76
C SER A 97 -10.24 -18.54 13.15
N LEU A 98 -9.27 -18.50 12.24
CA LEU A 98 -8.67 -19.67 11.57
C LEU A 98 -7.28 -20.03 12.13
N ASN A 99 -6.97 -19.60 13.37
CA ASN A 99 -5.71 -19.88 14.07
C ASN A 99 -4.44 -19.37 13.39
N ILE A 100 -4.54 -18.37 12.51
CA ILE A 100 -3.36 -17.75 11.89
C ILE A 100 -2.67 -16.82 12.91
N PRO A 101 -1.35 -16.97 13.15
CA PRO A 101 -0.64 -16.21 14.17
C PRO A 101 -0.57 -14.72 13.80
N LYS A 102 -0.85 -13.86 14.78
CA LYS A 102 -0.66 -12.40 14.66
C LYS A 102 0.79 -12.07 14.32
N GLY A 103 1.00 -11.04 13.50
CA GLY A 103 2.33 -10.52 13.21
C GLY A 103 2.64 -10.50 11.71
N PRO A 104 3.92 -10.56 11.32
CA PRO A 104 4.33 -10.44 9.92
C PRO A 104 3.77 -11.57 9.05
N LYS A 105 3.68 -12.81 9.55
CA LYS A 105 3.01 -13.92 8.87
C LYS A 105 1.57 -13.60 8.48
N MET A 106 0.76 -13.07 9.41
CA MET A 106 -0.61 -12.64 9.10
C MET A 106 -0.65 -11.60 7.98
N LYS A 107 0.27 -10.63 7.99
CA LYS A 107 0.33 -9.63 6.90
C LYS A 107 0.65 -10.30 5.55
N LYS A 108 1.57 -11.27 5.53
CA LYS A 108 1.91 -12.02 4.31
C LYS A 108 0.72 -12.84 3.80
N VAL A 109 -0.01 -13.52 4.69
CA VAL A 109 -1.24 -14.25 4.31
C VAL A 109 -2.31 -13.29 3.78
N LEU A 110 -2.55 -12.16 4.46
CA LEU A 110 -3.46 -11.13 3.94
C LEU A 110 -3.03 -10.62 2.57
N LYS A 111 -1.72 -10.44 2.35
CA LYS A 111 -1.18 -10.00 1.06
C LYS A 111 -1.43 -11.03 -0.03
N TYR A 112 -1.24 -12.30 0.29
CA TYR A 112 -1.55 -13.40 -0.63
C TYR A 112 -3.03 -13.38 -1.05
N LEU A 113 -3.95 -13.35 -0.08
CA LEU A 113 -5.38 -13.30 -0.34
C LEU A 113 -5.79 -12.04 -1.11
N PHE A 114 -5.18 -10.91 -0.80
CA PHE A 114 -5.37 -9.67 -1.54
C PHE A 114 -4.91 -9.78 -3.01
N ASN A 115 -3.80 -10.45 -3.27
CA ASN A 115 -3.34 -10.70 -4.63
C ASN A 115 -4.29 -11.65 -5.38
N VAL A 116 -4.86 -12.65 -4.71
CA VAL A 116 -5.90 -13.53 -5.28
C VAL A 116 -7.16 -12.73 -5.62
N TRP A 117 -7.56 -11.81 -4.75
CA TRP A 117 -8.70 -10.92 -4.98
C TRP A 117 -8.49 -10.00 -6.20
N ILE A 118 -7.31 -9.39 -6.32
CA ILE A 118 -6.94 -8.58 -7.51
C ILE A 118 -6.94 -9.42 -8.78
N LYS A 119 -6.35 -10.63 -8.75
CA LYS A 119 -6.30 -11.52 -9.92
C LYS A 119 -7.69 -11.92 -10.43
N ASN A 120 -8.67 -11.99 -9.53
CA ASN A 120 -10.06 -12.29 -9.87
C ASN A 120 -10.91 -11.03 -10.14
N ASN A 121 -10.28 -9.92 -10.51
CA ASN A 121 -10.93 -8.64 -10.81
C ASN A 121 -11.86 -8.15 -9.69
N LEU A 122 -11.44 -8.34 -8.44
CA LEU A 122 -12.15 -7.87 -7.23
C LEU A 122 -13.49 -8.58 -6.95
N LYS A 123 -13.83 -9.64 -7.69
CA LYS A 123 -15.16 -10.27 -7.63
C LYS A 123 -15.36 -11.26 -6.47
N LEU A 124 -14.27 -11.75 -5.87
CA LEU A 124 -14.38 -12.76 -4.84
C LEU A 124 -14.97 -12.17 -3.56
N ASN A 125 -15.93 -12.89 -2.99
CA ASN A 125 -16.50 -12.52 -1.70
C ASN A 125 -15.57 -12.98 -0.55
N ARG A 126 -16.01 -12.73 0.68
CA ARG A 126 -15.26 -13.09 1.88
C ARG A 126 -15.05 -14.60 1.97
N GLU A 127 -16.10 -15.39 1.80
CA GLU A 127 -16.10 -16.84 1.93
C GLU A 127 -15.17 -17.49 0.89
N ASP A 128 -15.30 -17.11 -0.37
CA ASP A 128 -14.48 -17.58 -1.50
C ASP A 128 -12.98 -17.34 -1.22
N LEU A 129 -12.64 -16.15 -0.71
CA LEU A 129 -11.25 -15.83 -0.37
C LEU A 129 -10.73 -16.61 0.84
N LEU A 130 -11.58 -16.99 1.80
CA LEU A 130 -11.15 -17.80 2.94
C LEU A 130 -10.85 -19.24 2.53
N GLU A 131 -11.41 -19.75 1.43
CA GLU A 131 -11.07 -21.07 0.91
C GLU A 131 -9.59 -21.16 0.47
N HIS A 132 -9.05 -20.06 -0.06
CA HIS A 132 -7.65 -19.91 -0.47
C HIS A 132 -6.65 -19.95 0.70
N ILE A 133 -7.11 -20.01 1.96
CA ILE A 133 -6.22 -20.22 3.11
C ILE A 133 -5.59 -21.62 3.09
N LYS A 134 -6.24 -22.58 2.42
CA LYS A 134 -5.74 -23.96 2.28
C LYS A 134 -4.72 -24.10 1.14
N ASP A 135 -4.41 -23.02 0.44
CA ASP A 135 -3.44 -23.05 -0.66
C ASP A 135 -2.03 -23.28 -0.11
N ASN A 136 -1.24 -24.08 -0.82
CA ASN A 136 0.15 -24.43 -0.43
C ASN A 136 1.02 -23.19 -0.15
N GLU A 137 0.72 -22.06 -0.77
CA GLU A 137 1.44 -20.81 -0.54
C GLU A 137 1.26 -20.29 0.90
N VAL A 138 0.09 -20.49 1.49
CA VAL A 138 -0.18 -20.12 2.88
C VAL A 138 0.61 -21.01 3.82
N ASP A 139 0.67 -22.31 3.54
CA ASP A 139 1.50 -23.25 4.31
C ASP A 139 2.98 -22.86 4.25
N ASN A 140 3.48 -22.48 3.08
CA ASN A 140 4.85 -21.98 2.92
C ASN A 140 5.11 -20.73 3.77
N ILE A 141 4.21 -19.74 3.73
CA ILE A 141 4.31 -18.51 4.54
C ILE A 141 4.32 -18.84 6.05
N LEU A 142 3.52 -19.82 6.47
CA LEU A 142 3.46 -20.24 7.87
C LEU A 142 4.68 -21.04 8.31
N ALA A 143 5.29 -21.81 7.40
CA ALA A 143 6.51 -22.57 7.64
C ALA A 143 7.79 -21.70 7.66
N GLU A 144 7.78 -20.51 7.05
CA GLU A 144 8.91 -19.60 7.08
C GLU A 144 9.36 -19.27 8.52
N ILE A 145 10.63 -19.48 8.80
CA ILE A 145 11.26 -19.12 10.08
C ILE A 145 11.53 -17.61 10.05
N GLU A 146 10.94 -16.84 10.97
CA GLU A 146 11.23 -15.41 11.07
C GLU A 146 12.59 -15.20 11.75
N GLU A 147 13.54 -14.57 11.04
CA GLU A 147 14.73 -14.00 11.70
C GLU A 147 14.29 -12.89 12.68
N PRO A 148 14.86 -12.83 13.89
CA PRO A 148 14.46 -11.84 14.89
C PRO A 148 14.77 -10.42 14.38
N THR A 149 13.74 -9.70 13.93
CA THR A 149 13.89 -8.30 13.52
C THR A 149 14.07 -7.41 14.76
N ASN A 150 15.33 -7.12 15.08
CA ASN A 150 15.73 -6.34 16.25
C ASN A 150 15.42 -4.84 16.05
N LYS A 151 14.13 -4.45 16.01
CA LYS A 151 13.72 -3.03 15.91
C LYS A 151 13.66 -2.38 17.29
N LYS A 152 14.81 -2.27 17.97
CA LYS A 152 14.97 -1.26 19.04
C LYS A 152 14.96 0.12 18.37
N LYS A 153 13.87 0.87 18.50
CA LYS A 153 13.87 2.33 18.26
C LYS A 153 14.89 2.96 19.21
N ARG A 154 16.14 3.12 18.76
CA ARG A 154 17.10 4.04 19.40
C ARG A 154 16.47 5.43 19.29
N ARG A 155 15.85 5.91 20.38
CA ARG A 155 15.53 7.32 20.52
C ARG A 155 16.87 8.05 20.52
N MET A 156 17.20 8.78 19.45
CA MET A 156 18.34 9.69 19.52
C MET A 156 18.03 10.73 20.61
N PRO A 157 18.97 11.04 21.52
CA PRO A 157 18.78 12.17 22.43
C PRO A 157 18.56 13.43 21.59
N GLY A 158 17.51 14.18 21.92
CA GLY A 158 17.20 15.42 21.22
C GLY A 158 18.32 16.46 21.42
N PRO A 159 18.54 17.37 20.44
CA PRO A 159 19.65 18.32 20.44
C PRO A 159 19.60 19.40 21.55
N PHE A 160 18.69 19.30 22.51
CA PHE A 160 18.57 20.19 23.66
C PHE A 160 18.42 19.38 24.94
N SER A 161 19.48 18.68 25.30
CA SER A 161 19.71 18.26 26.69
C SER A 161 20.76 19.21 27.28
N LEU A 162 20.41 20.49 27.39
CA LEU A 162 21.21 21.45 28.15
C LEU A 162 20.82 21.30 29.62
N GLU A 163 21.85 21.06 30.42
CA GLU A 163 21.81 20.82 31.85
C GLU A 163 21.03 21.91 32.58
N LYS A 164 20.05 21.50 33.39
CA LYS A 164 19.56 22.33 34.48
C LYS A 164 20.67 22.39 35.54
N ARG A 165 21.38 23.52 35.62
CA ARG A 165 22.02 24.01 36.83
C ARG A 165 21.86 25.53 36.89
#